data_AF-A0A3S4UNT1-F1
#
_entry.id   AF-A0A3S4UNT1-F1
#
_cell.length_a   1.000
_cell.length_b   1.000
_cell.length_c   1.000
_cell.angle_alpha   90.00
_cell.angle_beta   90.00
_cell.angle_gamma   90.00
#
_symmetry.space_group_name_H-M   'P 1'
#
loop_
_entity.id
_entity.type
_entity.pdbx_description
1 polymer ?
#
loop_
_entity_poly.entity_id
_entity_poly.type
_entity_poly.pdbx_seq_one_letter_code
_entity_poly.pdbx_strand_id
1 'polypeptide(L)' 'MRSDTQWVIDSMNVKTPSHKTTIGSLSGGNQQKLSLVAGYLPNLKF' A
#
# COMPACT_ATOMS: atom_id res chain seq x y z
N MET A 1 1.13 14.41 -2.28
CA MET A 1 0.51 13.09 -2.04
C MET A 1 1.47 12.22 -1.23
N ARG A 2 1.82 12.64 -0.01
CA ARG A 2 2.86 12.01 0.83
C ARG A 2 2.30 11.43 2.13
N SER A 3 1.06 11.77 2.47
CA SER A 3 0.38 11.42 3.72
C SER A 3 -0.28 10.05 3.67
N ASP A 4 -1.10 9.82 2.65
CA ASP A 4 -2.04 8.70 2.67
C ASP A 4 -1.32 7.37 2.39
N THR A 5 -0.37 7.36 1.46
CA THR A 5 0.45 6.19 1.14
C THR A 5 1.35 5.77 2.31
N GLN A 6 1.92 6.75 3.04
CA GLN A 6 2.78 6.47 4.18
C GLN A 6 1.97 5.89 5.35
N TRP A 7 0.79 6.45 5.62
CA TRP A 7 -0.12 5.94 6.65
C TRP A 7 -0.48 4.46 6.43
N VAL A 8 -0.68 4.07 5.18
CA VAL A 8 -1.01 2.68 4.81
C VAL A 8 0.16 1.74 5.02
N ILE A 9 1.36 2.17 4.62
CA ILE A 9 2.59 1.40 4.80
C ILE A 9 2.81 1.13 6.29
N ASP A 10 2.67 2.16 7.11
CA ASP A 10 2.92 2.11 8.55
C ASP A 10 1.82 1.35 9.30
N SER A 11 0.54 1.60 8.98
CA SER A 11 -0.61 1.01 9.69
C SER A 11 -0.85 -0.46 9.36
N MET A 12 -0.54 -0.88 8.12
CA MET A 12 -0.73 -2.27 7.69
C MET A 12 0.56 -3.10 7.75
N ASN A 13 1.68 -2.48 8.17
CA ASN A 13 3.02 -3.08 8.13
C ASN A 13 3.30 -3.69 6.74
N VAL A 14 3.04 -2.90 5.71
CA VAL A 14 3.26 -3.30 4.31
C VAL A 14 4.73 -3.08 4.01
N LYS A 15 5.49 -4.18 3.90
CA LYS A 15 6.91 -4.10 3.56
C LYS A 15 7.06 -3.74 2.09
N THR A 16 7.44 -2.48 1.82
CA THR A 16 7.80 -1.99 0.48
C THR A 16 9.28 -1.58 0.52
N PRO A 17 10.15 -2.17 -0.34
CA PRO A 17 11.57 -1.78 -0.42
C PRO A 17 11.77 -0.29 -0.78
N SER A 18 10.81 0.30 -1.51
CA SER A 18 10.68 1.74 -1.69
C SER A 18 9.26 2.10 -2.14
N HIS A 19 8.89 3.39 -2.08
CA HIS A 19 7.65 3.92 -2.69
C HIS A 19 7.61 3.77 -4.22
N LYS A 20 8.70 3.34 -4.87
CA LYS A 20 8.77 3.05 -6.31
C LYS A 20 8.47 1.58 -6.63
N THR A 21 8.33 0.73 -5.62
CA THR A 21 8.03 -0.69 -5.82
C THR A 21 6.63 -0.83 -6.39
N THR A 22 6.52 -1.37 -7.60
CA THR A 22 5.23 -1.63 -8.24
C THR A 22 4.45 -2.70 -7.48
N ILE A 23 3.14 -2.49 -7.29
CA ILE A 23 2.25 -3.39 -6.51
C ILE A 23 2.35 -4.86 -6.96
N GLY A 24 2.48 -5.09 -8.27
CA GLY A 24 2.60 -6.43 -8.86
C GLY A 24 3.85 -7.21 -8.40
N SER A 25 4.87 -6.53 -7.88
CA SER A 25 6.10 -7.16 -7.37
C SER A 25 6.07 -7.45 -5.87
N LEU A 26 5.00 -7.06 -5.17
CA LEU A 26 4.83 -7.35 -3.75
C LEU A 26 4.38 -8.80 -3.53
N SER A 27 4.69 -9.35 -2.37
CA SER A 27 4.17 -10.67 -1.96
C SER A 27 2.64 -10.65 -1.87
N GLY A 28 2.00 -11.81 -2.07
CA GLY A 28 0.53 -11.92 -2.03
C GLY A 28 -0.10 -11.37 -0.74
N GLY A 29 0.57 -11.53 0.41
CA GLY A 29 0.11 -10.94 1.68
C GLY A 29 0.15 -9.42 1.71
N ASN A 30 1.16 -8.79 1.08
CA ASN A 30 1.21 -7.33 0.95
C ASN A 30 0.22 -6.81 -0.10
N GLN A 31 -0.06 -7.60 -1.15
CA GLN A 31 -1.10 -7.28 -2.13
C GLN A 31 -2.50 -7.29 -1.49
N GLN A 32 -2.83 -8.29 -0.67
CA GLN A 32 -4.11 -8.31 0.05
C GLN A 32 -4.30 -7.10 0.97
N LYS A 33 -3.26 -6.67 1.69
CA LYS A 33 -3.31 -5.49 2.56
C LYS A 33 -3.59 -4.22 1.77
N LEU A 34 -2.95 -4.05 0.62
CA LEU A 34 -3.20 -2.91 -0.28
C LEU A 34 -4.61 -2.94 -0.85
N SER A 35 -5.11 -4.10 -1.29
CA SER A 35 -6.48 -4.24 -1.81
C SER A 35 -7.55 -3.91 -0.76
N LEU A 36 -7.36 -4.36 0.49
CA LEU A 36 -8.25 -4.01 1.59
C LEU A 36 -8.30 -2.51 1.80
N VAL A 37 -7.14 -1.88 1.93
CA VAL A 37 -7.04 -0.43 2.13
C VAL A 37 -7.61 0.37 0.97
N ALA A 38 -7.31 -0.02 -0.27
CA ALA A 38 -7.83 0.65 -1.46
C ALA A 38 -9.37 0.64 -1.49
N GLY A 39 -9.98 -0.45 -1.00
CA GLY A 39 -11.43 -0.54 -0.83
C GLY A 39 -12.01 0.45 0.20
N TYR A 40 -11.25 0.78 1.25
CA TYR A 40 -11.65 1.76 2.28
C TYR A 40 -11.26 3.21 1.95
N LEU A 41 -10.24 3.40 1.11
CA LEU A 41 -9.71 4.70 0.69
C LEU A 41 -9.71 4.81 -0.84
N PRO A 42 -10.87 5.07 -1.47
CA PRO A 42 -11.01 5.04 -2.92
C PRO A 42 -10.15 6.10 -3.65
N ASN A 43 -9.67 7.12 -2.94
CA ASN A 43 -8.80 8.16 -3.47
C ASN A 43 -7.31 7.89 -3.26
N LEU A 44 -6.96 6.75 -2.66
CA LEU A 44 -5.59 6.40 -2.39
C LEU A 44 -4.89 6.03 -3.70
N LYS A 45 -3.92 6.84 -4.08
CA LYS A 45 -3.06 6.60 -5.23
C LYS A 45 -1.72 6.08 -4.75
N PHE A 46 -1.38 4.88 -5.22
CA PHE A 46 -0.13 4.19 -4.94
C PHE A 46 0.90 4.47 -6.03
#